data_AF-A0A081NW67-F1
#
_entry.id   AF-A0A081NW67-F1
#
_cell.length_a   1.000
_cell.length_b   1.000
_cell.length_c   1.000
_cell.angle_alpha   90.00
_cell.angle_beta   90.00
_cell.angle_gamma   90.00
#
_symmetry.space_group_name_H-M   'P 1'
#
loop_
_entity.id
_entity.type
_entity.pdbx_description
1 polymer ?
#
loop_
_entity_poly.entity_id
_entity_poly.type
_entity_poly.pdbx_seq_one_letter_code
_entity_poly.pdbx_strand_id
1 'polypeptide(L)'
;MSKTLRRLCLILMSALTLVIAYQNRDVFANSTQVEPQSEVTFSDNLLGVSSRKDFIVCVDNKSSQSKLPLTKEQLTETVKAMVTAKTNSPEAKAVGYGKYETKVNYGCSFSPVLTGSSAKHPVFSGDISATRVTKSPSSESLAIFIVDKSVVDKHFLNTPNRWSPEQVFCEKEECNEVTKGIYLTPEELNELSKLDLSGVSKGLSHIDEQKLTNSKLANEMNYGLGLKSALKPQPNDAENVQKKEAEKLKK
;
A
#
# COMPACT_ATOMS: atom_id res chain seq x y z
N MET A 1 -26.22 67.14 6.64
CA MET A 1 -27.15 66.01 6.38
C MET A 1 -28.43 66.24 7.17
N SER A 2 -29.60 66.34 6.50
CA SER A 2 -30.86 66.54 7.22
C SER A 2 -31.22 65.31 8.05
N LYS A 3 -31.98 65.50 9.15
CA LYS A 3 -32.41 64.41 10.04
C LYS A 3 -33.19 63.31 9.30
N THR A 4 -33.84 63.65 8.18
CA THR A 4 -34.54 62.71 7.29
C THR A 4 -33.56 61.78 6.55
N LEU A 5 -32.42 62.29 6.08
CA LEU A 5 -31.43 61.47 5.35
C LEU A 5 -30.76 60.43 6.26
N ARG A 6 -30.52 60.75 7.53
CA ARG A 6 -29.96 59.79 8.50
C ARG A 6 -30.93 58.65 8.83
N ARG A 7 -32.23 58.93 8.91
CA ARG A 7 -33.25 57.90 9.20
C ARG A 7 -33.41 56.93 8.03
N LEU A 8 -33.40 57.44 6.80
CA LEU A 8 -33.51 56.60 5.60
C LEU A 8 -32.31 55.64 5.46
N CYS A 9 -31.11 56.12 5.78
CA CYS A 9 -29.88 55.33 5.69
C CYS A 9 -29.85 54.20 6.73
N LEU A 10 -30.33 54.45 7.96
CA LEU A 10 -30.44 53.42 9.01
C LEU A 10 -31.45 52.32 8.63
N ILE A 11 -32.58 52.69 8.04
CA ILE A 11 -33.60 51.71 7.60
C ILE A 11 -33.02 50.84 6.46
N LEU A 12 -32.34 51.44 5.48
CA LEU A 12 -31.71 50.71 4.38
C LEU A 12 -30.61 49.74 4.86
N MET A 13 -29.80 50.15 5.83
CA MET A 13 -28.75 49.26 6.37
C MET A 13 -29.35 48.08 7.15
N SER A 14 -30.44 48.28 7.89
CA SER A 14 -31.11 47.19 8.62
C SER A 14 -31.77 46.17 7.69
N ALA A 15 -32.38 46.64 6.58
CA ALA A 15 -32.97 45.76 5.57
C ALA A 15 -31.90 44.93 4.85
N LEU A 16 -30.74 45.53 4.55
CA LEU A 16 -29.64 44.82 3.88
C LEU A 16 -29.04 43.71 4.75
N THR A 17 -28.91 43.94 6.07
CA THR A 17 -28.42 42.90 6.99
C THR A 17 -29.38 41.71 7.10
N LEU A 18 -30.69 41.95 7.01
CA LEU A 18 -31.70 40.88 7.06
C LEU A 18 -31.65 39.98 5.82
N VAL A 19 -31.43 40.55 4.63
CA VAL A 19 -31.33 39.78 3.37
C VAL A 19 -30.06 38.90 3.36
N ILE A 20 -28.92 39.42 3.84
CA ILE A 20 -27.67 38.64 3.93
C ILE A 20 -27.80 37.50 4.95
N ALA A 21 -28.50 37.71 6.07
CA ALA A 21 -28.76 36.66 7.04
C ALA A 21 -29.69 35.56 6.49
N TYR A 22 -30.67 35.92 5.65
CA TYR A 22 -31.60 34.97 5.08
C TYR A 22 -30.96 34.10 3.99
N GLN A 23 -30.13 34.68 3.11
CA GLN A 23 -29.44 33.93 2.05
C GLN A 23 -28.42 32.90 2.59
N ASN A 24 -27.86 33.15 3.77
CA ASN A 24 -26.93 32.20 4.38
C ASN A 24 -27.62 31.04 5.12
N ARG A 25 -28.95 31.09 5.34
CA ARG A 25 -29.63 30.06 6.13
C ARG A 25 -29.88 28.76 5.35
N ASP A 26 -30.10 28.86 4.04
CA ASP A 26 -30.36 27.69 3.18
C ASP A 26 -29.09 26.94 2.78
N VAL A 27 -27.91 27.57 2.90
CA VAL A 27 -26.61 26.91 2.61
C VAL A 27 -26.18 25.96 3.75
N PHE A 28 -26.66 26.17 4.98
CA PHE A 28 -26.29 25.33 6.12
C PHE A 28 -27.28 24.20 6.44
N ALA A 29 -28.49 24.20 5.87
CA ALA A 29 -29.51 23.19 6.14
C ALA A 29 -29.35 21.89 5.35
N ASN A 30 -28.42 21.83 4.38
CA ASN A 30 -28.16 20.64 3.55
C ASN A 30 -26.86 19.91 3.93
N SER A 31 -26.22 20.29 5.04
CA SER A 31 -25.00 19.64 5.50
C SER A 31 -25.33 18.45 6.40
N THR A 32 -24.82 17.29 5.96
CA THR A 32 -24.55 16.10 6.78
C THR A 32 -25.75 15.25 7.19
N GLN A 33 -26.40 14.61 6.21
CA GLN A 33 -26.70 13.19 6.42
C GLN A 33 -25.35 12.45 6.42
N VAL A 34 -24.77 12.29 7.61
CA VAL A 34 -23.68 11.35 7.82
C VAL A 34 -24.31 9.98 7.65
N GLU A 35 -24.17 9.38 6.45
CA GLU A 35 -24.44 7.95 6.32
C GLU A 35 -23.68 7.25 7.44
N PRO A 36 -24.35 6.40 8.24
CA PRO A 36 -23.67 5.68 9.30
C PRO A 36 -22.54 4.88 8.66
N GLN A 37 -21.29 5.29 8.92
CA GLN A 37 -20.13 4.53 8.51
C GLN A 37 -20.27 3.17 9.19
N SER A 38 -20.52 2.14 8.38
CA SER A 38 -20.56 0.76 8.85
C SER A 38 -19.29 0.50 9.65
N GLU A 39 -19.45 -0.01 10.87
CA GLU A 39 -18.33 -0.37 11.73
C GLU A 39 -17.38 -1.32 10.98
N VAL A 40 -16.09 -0.99 10.97
CA VAL A 40 -15.08 -1.85 10.33
C VAL A 40 -14.83 -3.03 11.25
N THR A 41 -14.99 -4.23 10.72
CA THR A 41 -14.77 -5.50 11.42
C THR A 41 -13.78 -6.34 10.63
N PHE A 42 -13.22 -7.36 11.26
CA PHE A 42 -12.55 -8.42 10.53
C PHE A 42 -13.52 -9.10 9.56
N SER A 43 -12.94 -9.66 8.50
CA SER A 43 -13.65 -10.51 7.56
C SER A 43 -12.85 -11.78 7.34
N ASP A 44 -13.53 -12.93 7.29
CA ASP A 44 -12.93 -14.24 7.01
C ASP A 44 -12.48 -14.40 5.55
N ASN A 45 -12.43 -13.30 4.81
CA ASN A 45 -12.04 -13.27 3.42
C ASN A 45 -10.61 -12.74 3.24
N LEU A 46 -10.11 -12.82 2.02
CA LEU A 46 -8.72 -12.48 1.69
C LEU A 46 -8.36 -11.00 1.96
N LEU A 47 -9.34 -10.10 1.97
CA LEU A 47 -9.13 -8.66 2.21
C LEU A 47 -8.94 -8.35 3.70
N GLY A 48 -9.27 -9.29 4.60
CA GLY A 48 -9.07 -9.24 6.04
C GLY A 48 -10.01 -8.32 6.82
N VAL A 49 -10.67 -7.37 6.17
CA VAL A 49 -11.58 -6.40 6.80
C VAL A 49 -12.82 -6.11 5.94
N SER A 50 -13.94 -5.83 6.59
CA SER A 50 -15.25 -5.63 5.95
C SER A 50 -15.36 -4.36 5.11
N SER A 51 -14.51 -3.37 5.37
CA SER A 51 -14.50 -2.10 4.64
C SER A 51 -13.94 -2.19 3.22
N ARG A 52 -13.26 -3.28 2.87
CA ARG A 52 -12.63 -3.46 1.55
C ARG A 52 -13.52 -4.29 0.63
N LYS A 53 -13.60 -3.85 -0.62
CA LYS A 53 -14.35 -4.53 -1.70
C LYS A 53 -13.44 -5.04 -2.82
N ASP A 54 -12.27 -4.42 -2.98
CA ASP A 54 -11.30 -4.72 -4.03
C ASP A 54 -9.95 -5.06 -3.41
N PHE A 55 -9.12 -5.80 -4.14
CA PHE A 55 -7.73 -6.03 -3.79
C PHE A 55 -6.88 -4.87 -4.34
N ILE A 56 -6.65 -3.86 -3.50
CA ILE A 56 -5.92 -2.65 -3.90
C ILE A 56 -4.45 -2.79 -3.49
N VAL A 57 -3.56 -2.58 -4.46
CA VAL A 57 -2.11 -2.47 -4.26
C VAL A 57 -1.69 -1.02 -4.46
N CYS A 58 -0.95 -0.43 -3.52
CA CYS A 58 -0.26 0.84 -3.77
C CYS A 58 1.22 0.62 -4.02
N VAL A 59 1.81 1.50 -4.84
CA VAL A 59 3.25 1.54 -5.08
C VAL A 59 3.76 2.94 -4.80
N ASP A 60 4.81 3.07 -4.01
CA ASP A 60 5.33 4.37 -3.60
C ASP A 60 6.86 4.39 -3.59
N ASN A 61 7.44 5.50 -4.03
CA ASN A 61 8.87 5.72 -3.98
C ASN A 61 9.24 6.54 -2.74
N LYS A 62 9.96 5.92 -1.82
CA LYS A 62 10.55 6.53 -0.63
C LYS A 62 12.08 6.50 -0.63
N SER A 63 12.69 6.09 -1.75
CA SER A 63 14.13 6.15 -1.92
C SER A 63 14.61 7.60 -2.03
N SER A 64 15.80 7.88 -1.48
CA SER A 64 16.48 9.16 -1.66
C SER A 64 17.12 9.31 -3.05
N GLN A 65 17.17 8.24 -3.84
CA GLN A 65 17.68 8.29 -5.21
C GLN A 65 16.79 9.17 -6.09
N SER A 66 17.39 10.20 -6.70
CA SER A 66 16.69 11.21 -7.50
C SER A 66 16.21 10.69 -8.85
N LYS A 67 16.80 9.61 -9.38
CA LYS A 67 16.45 9.03 -10.66
C LYS A 67 16.19 7.53 -10.52
N LEU A 68 14.91 7.16 -10.49
CA LEU A 68 14.51 5.77 -10.61
C LEU A 68 14.64 5.27 -12.06
N PRO A 69 14.83 3.95 -12.27
CA PRO A 69 14.83 3.35 -13.61
C PRO A 69 13.48 3.44 -14.34
N LEU A 70 12.37 3.60 -13.60
CA LEU A 70 11.00 3.63 -14.13
C LEU A 70 10.30 4.93 -13.73
N THR A 71 9.46 5.49 -14.62
CA THR A 71 8.52 6.56 -14.24
C THR A 71 7.41 6.01 -13.35
N LYS A 72 6.60 6.90 -12.74
CA LYS A 72 5.46 6.53 -11.91
C LYS A 72 4.47 5.65 -12.68
N GLU A 73 4.20 6.01 -13.93
CA GLU A 73 3.27 5.33 -14.83
C GLU A 73 3.82 3.96 -15.22
N GLN A 74 5.09 3.88 -15.65
CA GLN A 74 5.72 2.62 -16.02
C GLN A 74 5.76 1.64 -14.85
N LEU A 75 6.10 2.13 -13.66
CA LEU A 75 6.12 1.33 -12.44
C LEU A 75 4.72 0.81 -12.08
N THR A 76 3.71 1.68 -12.13
CA THR A 76 2.31 1.30 -11.83
C THR A 76 1.82 0.24 -12.79
N GLU A 77 2.05 0.39 -14.09
CA GLU A 77 1.66 -0.59 -15.11
C GLU A 77 2.44 -1.90 -14.99
N THR A 78 3.73 -1.84 -14.66
CA THR A 78 4.54 -3.03 -14.40
C THR A 78 3.98 -3.83 -13.22
N VAL A 79 3.74 -3.15 -12.10
CA VAL A 79 3.16 -3.79 -10.90
C VAL A 79 1.77 -4.32 -11.21
N LYS A 80 0.93 -3.55 -11.91
CA LYS A 80 -0.41 -3.98 -12.34
C LYS A 80 -0.37 -5.25 -13.16
N ALA A 81 0.51 -5.33 -14.17
CA ALA A 81 0.66 -6.53 -14.98
C ALA A 81 1.08 -7.74 -14.13
N MET A 82 2.03 -7.55 -13.21
CA MET A 82 2.51 -8.62 -12.33
C MET A 82 1.46 -9.10 -11.35
N VAL A 83 0.80 -8.19 -10.62
CA VAL A 83 -0.25 -8.53 -9.66
C VAL A 83 -1.40 -9.21 -10.41
N THR A 84 -1.83 -8.66 -11.54
CA THR A 84 -2.90 -9.25 -12.37
C THR A 84 -2.54 -10.66 -12.84
N ALA A 85 -1.32 -10.89 -13.32
CA ALA A 85 -0.87 -12.22 -13.73
C ALA A 85 -0.89 -13.21 -12.55
N LYS A 86 -0.44 -12.76 -11.37
CA LYS A 86 -0.43 -13.58 -10.14
C LYS A 86 -1.83 -13.86 -9.63
N THR A 87 -2.69 -12.86 -9.51
CA THR A 87 -4.06 -13.02 -8.96
C THR A 87 -4.98 -13.80 -9.91
N ASN A 88 -4.68 -13.81 -11.21
CA ASN A 88 -5.41 -14.63 -12.19
C ASN A 88 -4.93 -16.07 -12.33
N SER A 89 -3.80 -16.44 -11.70
CA SER A 89 -3.29 -17.81 -11.69
C SER A 89 -4.29 -18.79 -11.04
N PRO A 90 -4.30 -20.07 -11.44
CA PRO A 90 -5.13 -21.09 -10.80
C PRO A 90 -4.94 -21.17 -9.28
N GLU A 91 -3.69 -21.07 -8.81
CA GLU A 91 -3.33 -21.12 -7.39
C GLU A 91 -3.92 -19.94 -6.61
N ALA A 92 -3.83 -18.72 -7.16
CA ALA A 92 -4.41 -17.54 -6.52
C ALA A 92 -5.94 -17.57 -6.52
N LYS A 93 -6.56 -18.06 -7.60
CA LYS A 93 -8.01 -18.24 -7.67
C LYS A 93 -8.49 -19.25 -6.62
N ALA A 94 -7.74 -20.33 -6.40
CA ALA A 94 -8.07 -21.34 -5.40
C ALA A 94 -8.10 -20.78 -3.96
N VAL A 95 -7.30 -19.76 -3.65
CA VAL A 95 -7.31 -19.08 -2.34
C VAL A 95 -8.23 -17.85 -2.28
N GLY A 96 -8.98 -17.58 -3.36
CA GLY A 96 -10.08 -16.59 -3.35
C GLY A 96 -9.82 -15.28 -4.09
N TYR A 97 -8.63 -15.05 -4.68
CA TYR A 97 -8.33 -13.81 -5.42
C TYR A 97 -9.29 -13.56 -6.59
N GLY A 98 -9.83 -14.62 -7.21
CA GLY A 98 -10.73 -14.50 -8.35
C GLY A 98 -12.08 -13.83 -8.07
N LYS A 99 -12.39 -13.50 -6.81
CA LYS A 99 -13.64 -12.85 -6.39
C LYS A 99 -13.54 -11.31 -6.36
N TYR A 100 -12.35 -10.76 -6.52
CA TYR A 100 -12.08 -9.33 -6.29
C TYR A 100 -11.47 -8.69 -7.52
N GLU A 101 -11.84 -7.43 -7.76
CA GLU A 101 -11.10 -6.61 -8.72
C GLU A 101 -9.71 -6.29 -8.15
N THR A 102 -8.67 -6.41 -8.97
CA THR A 102 -7.31 -6.01 -8.61
C THR A 102 -7.07 -4.60 -9.13
N LYS A 103 -6.73 -3.66 -8.23
CA LYS A 103 -6.39 -2.28 -8.58
C LYS A 103 -4.97 -1.97 -8.14
N VAL A 104 -4.25 -1.20 -8.95
CA VAL A 104 -2.89 -0.75 -8.62
C VAL A 104 -2.82 0.76 -8.76
N ASN A 105 -2.46 1.44 -7.68
CA ASN A 105 -2.37 2.89 -7.61
C ASN A 105 -0.93 3.32 -7.29
N TYR A 106 -0.51 4.45 -7.84
CA TYR A 106 0.70 5.12 -7.39
C TYR A 106 0.40 6.00 -6.18
N GLY A 107 1.27 5.96 -5.17
CA GLY A 107 1.12 6.65 -3.90
C GLY A 107 0.31 5.83 -2.91
N CYS A 108 0.89 5.56 -1.74
CA CYS A 108 0.20 4.88 -0.65
C CYS A 108 -0.46 5.91 0.27
N SER A 109 -1.64 5.58 0.81
CA SER A 109 -2.32 6.42 1.82
C SER A 109 -1.60 6.51 3.17
N PHE A 110 -0.52 5.74 3.34
CA PHE A 110 0.33 5.71 4.52
C PHE A 110 1.81 5.65 4.13
N SER A 111 2.68 5.98 5.08
CA SER A 111 4.14 5.88 4.90
C SER A 111 4.67 4.54 5.43
N PRO A 112 5.71 3.96 4.81
CA PRO A 112 6.30 2.72 5.30
C PRO A 112 6.91 2.94 6.68
N VAL A 113 6.58 2.07 7.63
CA VAL A 113 7.06 2.24 9.01
C VAL A 113 8.57 1.97 9.13
N LEU A 114 9.10 1.05 8.30
CA LEU A 114 10.52 0.64 8.39
C LEU A 114 11.52 1.69 7.88
N THR A 115 11.07 2.80 7.28
CA THR A 115 11.96 3.91 6.95
C THR A 115 12.28 4.79 8.17
N GLY A 116 11.58 4.59 9.29
CA GLY A 116 11.86 5.28 10.55
C GLY A 116 13.24 4.92 11.12
N SER A 117 13.96 5.91 11.64
CA SER A 117 15.31 5.73 12.20
C SER A 117 15.35 4.69 13.34
N SER A 118 14.35 4.72 14.24
CA SER A 118 14.18 3.78 15.35
C SER A 118 13.29 2.57 15.03
N ALA A 119 12.80 2.45 13.79
CA ALA A 119 11.90 1.38 13.42
C ALA A 119 12.57 0.01 13.61
N LYS A 120 11.77 -0.96 14.05
CA LYS A 120 12.13 -2.38 14.13
C LYS A 120 11.18 -3.19 13.25
N HIS A 121 11.68 -4.32 12.78
CA HIS A 121 10.86 -5.27 12.03
C HIS A 121 10.00 -6.09 12.99
N PRO A 122 8.66 -6.07 12.91
CA PRO A 122 7.80 -6.68 13.92
C PRO A 122 8.01 -8.19 14.03
N VAL A 123 8.20 -8.89 12.90
CA VAL A 123 8.43 -10.35 12.90
C VAL A 123 9.75 -10.76 13.56
N PHE A 124 10.82 -9.96 13.40
CA PHE A 124 12.15 -10.34 13.90
C PHE A 124 12.44 -9.78 15.29
N SER A 125 11.73 -8.72 15.69
CA SER A 125 11.88 -8.10 17.01
C SER A 125 10.81 -8.51 18.01
N GLY A 126 9.67 -9.03 17.55
CA GLY A 126 8.47 -9.23 18.38
C GLY A 126 7.76 -7.92 18.76
N ASP A 127 8.25 -6.77 18.29
CA ASP A 127 7.79 -5.44 18.68
C ASP A 127 6.78 -4.90 17.63
N ILE A 128 5.49 -5.00 17.93
CA ILE A 128 4.43 -4.34 17.14
C ILE A 128 4.32 -2.89 17.64
N SER A 129 5.05 -2.00 16.97
CA SER A 129 4.97 -0.56 17.24
C SER A 129 3.52 -0.07 17.21
N ALA A 130 3.15 0.79 18.17
CA ALA A 130 1.86 1.47 18.20
C ALA A 130 1.55 2.23 16.90
N THR A 131 2.57 2.62 16.13
CA THR A 131 2.41 3.29 14.83
C THR A 131 1.80 2.39 13.75
N ARG A 132 1.82 1.05 13.92
CA ARG A 132 1.21 0.10 12.99
C ARG A 132 -0.25 -0.19 13.34
N VAL A 133 -0.65 0.02 14.59
CA VAL A 133 -2.03 -0.22 15.03
C VAL A 133 -2.93 0.92 14.54
N THR A 134 -3.87 0.61 13.66
CA THR A 134 -4.81 1.60 13.10
C THR A 134 -6.23 1.35 13.60
N LYS A 135 -6.98 2.44 13.78
CA LYS A 135 -8.43 2.39 14.03
C LYS A 135 -9.25 2.24 12.76
N SER A 136 -8.69 2.67 11.62
CA SER A 136 -9.31 2.57 10.31
C SER A 136 -8.27 2.02 9.34
N PRO A 137 -8.35 0.73 8.99
CA PRO A 137 -7.53 0.13 7.94
C PRO A 137 -7.60 0.98 6.67
N SER A 138 -6.48 1.08 5.96
CA SER A 138 -6.50 1.72 4.65
C SER A 138 -7.20 0.83 3.63
N SER A 139 -7.56 1.39 2.48
CA SER A 139 -8.21 0.63 1.41
C SER A 139 -7.24 -0.34 0.72
N GLU A 140 -5.94 -0.11 0.86
CA GLU A 140 -4.87 -0.94 0.29
C GLU A 140 -4.60 -2.19 1.13
N SER A 141 -4.67 -3.35 0.48
CA SER A 141 -4.33 -4.66 1.07
C SER A 141 -2.83 -4.93 1.02
N LEU A 142 -2.13 -4.35 0.04
CA LEU A 142 -0.70 -4.52 -0.18
C LEU A 142 -0.06 -3.20 -0.58
N ALA A 143 1.10 -2.91 -0.01
CA ALA A 143 1.95 -1.79 -0.41
C ALA A 143 3.28 -2.31 -0.95
N ILE A 144 3.79 -1.67 -2.00
CA ILE A 144 5.13 -1.91 -2.54
C ILE A 144 5.92 -0.61 -2.39
N PHE A 145 6.93 -0.66 -1.53
CA PHE A 145 7.79 0.48 -1.25
C PHE A 145 9.13 0.33 -1.93
N ILE A 146 9.50 1.37 -2.66
CA ILE A 146 10.85 1.51 -3.22
C ILE A 146 11.64 2.33 -2.23
N VAL A 147 12.65 1.71 -1.63
CA VAL A 147 13.42 2.28 -0.51
C VAL A 147 14.91 2.17 -0.77
N ASP A 148 15.69 2.94 -0.03
CA ASP A 148 17.14 2.84 -0.11
C ASP A 148 17.63 1.47 0.39
N LYS A 149 18.75 1.01 -0.18
CA LYS A 149 19.40 -0.23 0.21
C LYS A 149 19.72 -0.29 1.72
N SER A 150 19.98 0.85 2.36
CA SER A 150 20.20 0.92 3.81
C SER A 150 18.98 0.46 4.63
N VAL A 151 17.75 0.73 4.19
CA VAL A 151 16.52 0.24 4.83
C VAL A 151 16.45 -1.27 4.68
N VAL A 152 16.76 -1.78 3.48
CA VAL A 152 16.78 -3.22 3.21
C VAL A 152 17.83 -3.94 4.05
N ASP A 153 19.06 -3.47 4.06
CA ASP A 153 20.16 -4.09 4.80
C ASP A 153 19.91 -4.01 6.32
N LYS A 154 19.27 -2.95 6.82
CA LYS A 154 18.91 -2.83 8.24
C LYS A 154 17.86 -3.87 8.68
N HIS A 155 16.89 -4.19 7.82
CA HIS A 155 15.70 -4.95 8.22
C HIS A 155 15.59 -6.36 7.63
N PHE A 156 16.31 -6.64 6.55
CA PHE A 156 16.09 -7.82 5.70
C PHE A 156 17.38 -8.51 5.22
N LEU A 157 18.56 -8.15 5.76
CA LEU A 157 19.86 -8.64 5.25
C LEU A 157 19.97 -10.17 5.13
N ASN A 158 19.34 -10.89 6.07
CA ASN A 158 19.39 -12.36 6.15
C ASN A 158 18.01 -13.01 6.02
N THR A 159 17.05 -12.31 5.41
CA THR A 159 15.67 -12.79 5.33
C THR A 159 15.39 -13.29 3.91
N PRO A 160 14.70 -14.43 3.76
CA PRO A 160 14.41 -14.98 2.43
C PRO A 160 13.44 -14.09 1.64
N ASN A 161 12.64 -13.29 2.35
CA ASN A 161 11.64 -12.39 1.81
C ASN A 161 11.72 -11.02 2.51
N ARG A 162 11.12 -10.01 1.88
CA ARG A 162 11.17 -8.60 2.28
C ARG A 162 9.77 -8.03 2.44
N TRP A 163 8.99 -8.67 3.30
CA TRP A 163 7.66 -8.22 3.66
C TRP A 163 7.59 -7.84 5.14
N SER A 164 6.72 -6.90 5.47
CA SER A 164 6.40 -6.52 6.84
C SER A 164 4.90 -6.20 6.98
N PRO A 165 4.25 -6.54 8.10
CA PRO A 165 2.95 -5.98 8.47
C PRO A 165 3.04 -4.46 8.57
N GLU A 166 2.33 -3.69 7.75
CA GLU A 166 2.35 -2.22 7.78
C GLU A 166 1.19 -1.62 8.55
N GLN A 167 0.03 -2.26 8.49
CA GLN A 167 -1.12 -1.92 9.32
C GLN A 167 -1.63 -3.16 10.03
N VAL A 168 -1.91 -2.99 11.31
CA VAL A 168 -2.57 -3.95 12.19
C VAL A 168 -3.87 -3.32 12.64
N PHE A 169 -4.97 -4.06 12.54
CA PHE A 169 -6.26 -3.64 13.05
C PHE A 169 -6.59 -4.51 14.26
N CYS A 170 -7.23 -3.95 15.27
CA CYS A 170 -7.64 -4.69 16.45
C CYS A 170 -9.16 -4.60 16.61
N GLU A 171 -9.83 -5.75 16.66
CA GLU A 171 -11.24 -5.87 16.99
C GLU A 171 -11.35 -6.71 18.27
N LYS A 172 -12.02 -6.16 19.30
CA LYS A 172 -12.07 -6.77 20.64
C LYS A 172 -10.65 -6.97 21.19
N GLU A 173 -10.28 -8.22 21.51
CA GLU A 173 -8.96 -8.58 22.07
C GLU A 173 -8.02 -9.18 21.02
N GLU A 174 -8.40 -9.17 19.74
CA GLU A 174 -7.62 -9.75 18.65
C GLU A 174 -7.09 -8.67 17.72
N CYS A 175 -5.81 -8.75 17.40
CA CYS A 175 -5.13 -7.85 16.47
C CYS A 175 -4.59 -8.65 15.28
N ASN A 176 -5.02 -8.31 14.07
CA ASN A 176 -4.56 -8.97 12.86
C ASN A 176 -3.88 -7.97 11.92
N GLU A 177 -2.89 -8.46 11.19
CA GLU A 177 -2.35 -7.74 10.05
C GLU A 177 -3.45 -7.54 9.00
N VAL A 178 -3.63 -6.30 8.57
CA VAL A 178 -4.59 -5.95 7.52
C VAL A 178 -3.90 -5.41 6.29
N THR A 179 -2.68 -4.87 6.38
CA THR A 179 -1.93 -4.43 5.19
C THR A 179 -0.49 -4.91 5.28
N LYS A 180 -0.03 -5.55 4.22
CA LYS A 180 1.38 -5.98 4.06
C LYS A 180 2.15 -4.94 3.26
N GLY A 181 3.43 -4.77 3.56
CA GLY A 181 4.37 -3.99 2.77
C GLY A 181 5.46 -4.89 2.19
N ILE A 182 5.75 -4.76 0.90
CA ILE A 182 6.92 -5.34 0.21
C ILE A 182 7.95 -4.25 0.00
N TYR A 183 9.23 -4.55 0.23
CA TYR A 183 10.33 -3.59 0.14
C TYR A 183 11.31 -3.95 -0.97
N LEU A 184 11.46 -3.04 -1.94
CA LEU A 184 12.37 -3.16 -3.07
C LEU A 184 13.38 -2.02 -3.07
N THR A 185 14.54 -2.27 -3.65
CA THR A 185 15.53 -1.25 -3.97
C THR A 185 15.38 -0.73 -5.41
N PRO A 186 15.83 0.49 -5.73
CA PRO A 186 15.87 0.98 -7.11
C PRO A 186 16.62 0.06 -8.06
N GLU A 187 17.69 -0.59 -7.61
CA GLU A 187 18.48 -1.52 -8.43
C GLU A 187 17.65 -2.74 -8.87
N GLU A 188 16.77 -3.23 -8.00
CA GLU A 188 15.87 -4.35 -8.31
C GLU A 188 14.74 -3.95 -9.28
N LEU A 189 14.40 -2.66 -9.34
CA LEU A 189 13.51 -2.15 -10.40
C LEU A 189 14.22 -2.08 -11.76
N ASN A 190 15.54 -1.94 -11.78
CA ASN A 190 16.30 -1.89 -13.04
C ASN A 190 16.27 -3.25 -13.77
N GLU A 191 16.01 -4.34 -13.06
CA GLU A 191 15.75 -5.64 -13.69
C GLU A 191 14.39 -5.64 -14.39
N LEU A 192 13.39 -4.99 -13.78
CA LEU A 192 12.04 -4.85 -14.34
C LEU A 192 12.01 -3.92 -15.55
N SER A 193 12.81 -2.84 -15.55
CA SER A 193 12.89 -1.90 -16.68
C SER A 193 13.55 -2.48 -17.93
N LYS A 194 14.26 -3.60 -17.79
CA LYS A 194 14.84 -4.36 -18.92
C LYS A 194 13.85 -5.33 -19.54
N LEU A 195 12.69 -5.53 -18.94
CA LEU A 195 11.62 -6.32 -19.52
C LEU A 195 11.01 -5.50 -20.66
N ASP A 196 10.75 -6.13 -21.80
CA ASP A 196 10.00 -5.47 -22.87
C ASP A 196 8.55 -5.31 -22.42
N LEU A 197 8.24 -4.14 -21.89
CA LEU A 197 6.90 -3.77 -21.44
C LEU A 197 6.07 -3.12 -22.55
N SER A 198 6.61 -2.98 -23.78
CA SER A 198 5.92 -2.32 -24.89
C SER A 198 4.66 -3.07 -25.35
N GLY A 199 4.56 -4.36 -25.03
CA GLY A 199 3.36 -5.19 -25.20
C GLY A 199 2.32 -5.04 -24.10
N VAL A 200 2.72 -4.60 -22.89
CA VAL A 200 1.84 -4.53 -21.70
C VAL A 200 0.78 -3.45 -21.85
N SER A 201 1.16 -2.28 -22.35
CA SER A 201 0.20 -1.20 -22.63
C SER A 201 -0.73 -1.51 -23.81
N LYS A 202 -0.46 -2.58 -24.57
CA LYS A 202 -1.23 -2.99 -25.76
C LYS A 202 -2.03 -4.27 -25.55
N GLY A 203 -2.08 -4.82 -24.33
CA GLY A 203 -2.80 -6.07 -24.04
C GLY A 203 -2.21 -7.30 -24.75
N LEU A 204 -0.96 -7.23 -25.21
CA LEU A 204 -0.27 -8.33 -25.89
C LEU A 204 0.46 -9.19 -24.85
N SER A 205 0.08 -10.46 -24.78
CA SER A 205 0.51 -11.49 -23.83
C SER A 205 1.94 -12.00 -24.05
N HIS A 206 2.82 -11.21 -24.66
CA HIS A 206 4.24 -11.54 -24.80
C HIS A 206 5.10 -10.63 -23.94
N ILE A 207 4.76 -10.59 -22.66
CA ILE A 207 5.81 -10.44 -21.67
C ILE A 207 6.60 -11.76 -21.72
N ASP A 208 7.93 -11.69 -21.68
CA ASP A 208 8.77 -12.85 -21.37
C ASP A 208 8.40 -13.31 -19.94
N GLU A 209 7.31 -14.09 -19.82
CA GLU A 209 6.70 -14.51 -18.55
C GLU A 209 7.75 -15.18 -17.66
N GLN A 210 8.73 -15.84 -18.27
CA GLN A 210 9.84 -16.49 -17.59
C GLN A 210 10.81 -15.49 -16.93
N LYS A 211 11.06 -14.33 -17.53
CA LYS A 211 11.84 -13.26 -16.87
C LYS A 211 11.03 -12.51 -15.82
N LEU A 212 9.74 -12.28 -16.07
CA LEU A 212 8.87 -11.61 -15.11
C LEU A 212 8.75 -12.45 -13.82
N THR A 213 8.58 -13.76 -13.96
CA THR A 213 8.44 -14.71 -12.84
C THR A 213 9.71 -14.87 -11.99
N ASN A 214 10.89 -14.61 -12.55
CA ASN A 214 12.17 -14.70 -11.84
C ASN A 214 12.61 -13.41 -11.16
N SER A 215 11.92 -12.28 -11.41
CA SER A 215 12.24 -11.02 -10.76
C SER A 215 12.10 -11.09 -9.24
N LYS A 216 12.91 -10.29 -8.51
CA LYS A 216 12.77 -10.19 -7.05
C LYS A 216 11.35 -9.83 -6.64
N LEU A 217 10.71 -8.91 -7.36
CA LEU A 217 9.33 -8.51 -7.10
C LEU A 217 8.33 -9.67 -7.26
N ALA A 218 8.46 -10.53 -8.27
CA ALA A 218 7.56 -11.67 -8.44
C ALA A 218 7.70 -12.68 -7.29
N ASN A 219 8.92 -12.86 -6.77
CA ASN A 219 9.17 -13.70 -5.61
C ASN A 219 8.53 -13.12 -4.36
N GLU A 220 8.73 -11.82 -4.10
CA GLU A 220 8.12 -11.13 -2.96
C GLU A 220 6.59 -11.11 -3.04
N MET A 221 6.02 -10.96 -4.24
CA MET A 221 4.57 -11.04 -4.43
C MET A 221 3.99 -12.39 -4.01
N ASN A 222 4.71 -13.50 -4.20
CA ASN A 222 4.19 -14.80 -3.72
C ASN A 222 4.02 -14.81 -2.20
N TYR A 223 4.91 -14.13 -1.46
CA TYR A 223 4.80 -14.01 0.01
C TYR A 223 3.78 -12.95 0.42
N GLY A 224 3.81 -11.77 -0.23
CA GLY A 224 2.88 -10.68 0.04
C GLY A 224 1.42 -11.05 -0.26
N LEU A 225 1.18 -11.88 -1.27
CA LEU A 225 -0.14 -12.40 -1.60
C LEU A 225 -0.53 -13.65 -0.79
N GLY A 226 0.35 -14.15 0.10
CA GLY A 226 0.08 -15.35 0.88
C GLY A 226 0.05 -16.66 0.06
N LEU A 227 0.52 -16.64 -1.18
CA LEU A 227 0.57 -17.83 -2.06
C LEU A 227 1.68 -18.81 -1.66
N LYS A 228 2.70 -18.32 -0.94
CA LYS A 228 3.74 -19.12 -0.30
C LYS A 228 3.84 -18.76 1.18
N SER A 229 3.97 -19.76 2.03
CA SER A 229 4.25 -19.53 3.46
C SER A 229 5.66 -19.00 3.64
N ALA A 230 5.79 -17.88 4.37
CA ALA A 230 7.08 -17.32 4.76
C ALA A 230 7.90 -18.22 5.71
N LEU A 231 7.26 -19.24 6.31
CA LEU A 231 7.86 -20.11 7.32
C LEU A 231 8.59 -21.33 6.77
N LYS A 232 8.53 -21.58 5.46
CA LYS A 232 9.33 -22.64 4.83
C LYS A 232 10.55 -22.02 4.15
N PRO A 233 11.79 -22.27 4.64
CA PRO A 233 12.99 -21.90 3.91
C PRO A 233 12.94 -22.51 2.51
N GLN A 234 13.31 -21.77 1.48
CA GLN A 234 13.55 -22.41 0.19
C GLN A 234 14.79 -23.32 0.34
N PRO A 235 14.76 -24.55 -0.20
CA PRO A 235 15.85 -25.54 -0.01
C PRO A 235 17.24 -24.98 -0.36
N ASN A 236 17.26 -24.15 -1.40
CA ASN A 236 18.42 -23.50 -2.00
C ASN A 236 18.95 -22.31 -1.18
N ASP A 237 18.12 -21.65 -0.37
CA ASP A 237 18.58 -20.57 0.52
C ASP A 237 19.26 -21.14 1.77
N ALA A 238 18.73 -22.25 2.30
CA ALA A 238 19.34 -22.96 3.43
C ALA A 238 20.74 -23.51 3.05
N GLU A 239 20.88 -24.07 1.86
CA GLU A 239 22.17 -24.60 1.37
C GLU A 239 23.21 -23.50 1.17
N ASN A 240 22.81 -22.33 0.66
CA ASN A 240 23.72 -21.19 0.47
C ASN A 240 24.14 -20.52 1.78
N VAL A 241 23.25 -20.46 2.78
CA VAL A 241 23.60 -19.98 4.12
C VAL A 241 24.60 -20.93 4.78
N GLN A 242 24.36 -22.24 4.72
CA GLN A 242 25.27 -23.25 5.26
C GLN A 242 26.65 -23.23 4.57
N LYS A 243 26.71 -23.04 3.25
CA LYS A 243 27.97 -22.87 2.51
C LYS A 243 28.73 -21.61 2.95
N LYS A 244 28.04 -20.48 3.12
CA LYS A 244 28.67 -19.22 3.57
C LYS A 244 29.18 -19.30 5.01
N GLU A 245 28.47 -19.99 5.91
CA GLU A 245 28.94 -20.22 7.27
C GLU A 245 30.14 -21.18 7.30
N ALA A 246 30.12 -22.22 6.49
CA ALA A 246 31.24 -23.15 6.35
C ALA A 246 32.51 -22.49 5.79
N GLU A 247 32.38 -21.48 4.91
CA GLU A 247 33.51 -20.69 4.41
C GLU A 247 34.06 -19.70 5.43
N LYS A 248 33.20 -19.13 6.29
CA LYS A 248 33.63 -18.25 7.39
C LYS A 248 34.43 -19.00 8.47
N LEU A 249 34.11 -20.26 8.72
CA LEU A 249 34.82 -21.11 9.69
C LEU A 249 36.19 -21.62 9.18
N LYS A 250 36.49 -21.42 7.89
CA LYS A 250 37.75 -21.81 7.26
C LYS A 250 38.78 -20.67 7.14
N LYS A 251 38.46 -19.48 7.66
CA LYS A 251 39.36 -18.32 7.74
C LYS A 251 39.71 -18.05 9.19
#